data_AF-A0A9X4ELV3-F1
#
_entry.id   AF-A0A9X4ELV3-F1
#
_cell.length_a   1.000
_cell.length_b   1.000
_cell.length_c   1.000
_cell.angle_alpha   90.00
_cell.angle_beta   90.00
_cell.angle_gamma   90.00
#
_symmetry.space_group_name_H-M   'P 1'
#
loop_
_entity.id
_entity.type
_entity.pdbx_description
1 polymer ?
#
loop_
_entity_poly.entity_id
_entity_poly.type
_entity_poly.pdbx_seq_one_letter_code
_entity_poly.pdbx_strand_id
1 'polypeptide(L)'
;MPFYFRKSVTAGPFRFNFSKGGVGMSVGVRGLRIGSGPRGHYVHAGRGGIYYRASTGHAGKRPVVAETITDRHDVVLQSNGVSMIEVDSGDVLSMRNEAFKDVLDEINAKRRLVKMSSVLGWIAVTFGVLSALALGSAGFIGAILMVLTGWAVGRWLDSYRRTTVLFYDLDASVEATYKQIVSSFDGLMECAGKWHIEAGGVIQDLTAWKQNAGASHLVKKKPTTLAYKLPGSVTSNITPPILHVGKQIIYFFPDIILIEDGKQTGAVSYADLRIRWQDSNFIEAGTVPHDAKVIGHTWKHPNKSGGPDRRFKDNRQIPICLYETIHFSSDSGINELVEFSKTGRAAAFVDACRDLSKLKSAANAARRAALPSS
;
A
#
# COMPACT_ATOMS: atom_id res chain seq x y z
N MET A 1 2.36 -16.38 -1.33
CA MET A 1 1.29 -16.87 -2.26
C MET A 1 1.82 -16.77 -3.68
N PRO A 2 1.39 -17.61 -4.65
CA PRO A 2 2.03 -17.64 -5.96
C PRO A 2 1.88 -16.29 -6.65
N PHE A 3 2.99 -15.82 -7.19
CA PHE A 3 3.08 -14.73 -8.12
C PHE A 3 2.11 -14.97 -9.30
N TYR A 4 0.94 -14.31 -9.30
CA TYR A 4 -0.09 -14.52 -10.31
C TYR A 4 -0.21 -13.31 -11.24
N PHE A 5 0.30 -13.47 -12.46
CA PHE A 5 -0.09 -12.60 -13.57
C PHE A 5 -1.51 -12.95 -14.02
N ARG A 6 -2.44 -12.00 -13.88
CA ARG A 6 -3.80 -12.18 -14.39
C ARG A 6 -3.81 -11.94 -15.89
N LYS A 7 -4.20 -12.95 -16.68
CA LYS A 7 -4.42 -12.84 -18.15
C LYS A 7 -5.59 -11.93 -18.53
N SER A 8 -6.45 -11.59 -17.58
CA SER A 8 -7.49 -10.58 -17.80
C SER A 8 -7.82 -9.85 -16.52
N VAL A 9 -8.12 -8.57 -16.63
CA VAL A 9 -8.49 -7.69 -15.52
C VAL A 9 -9.79 -6.98 -15.88
N THR A 10 -10.69 -6.83 -14.90
CA THR A 10 -11.97 -6.14 -15.08
C THR A 10 -11.97 -4.86 -14.26
N ALA A 11 -12.29 -3.73 -14.90
CA ALA A 11 -12.53 -2.46 -14.23
C ALA A 11 -13.92 -1.95 -14.67
N GLY A 12 -14.94 -2.18 -13.85
CA GLY A 12 -16.34 -1.90 -14.21
C GLY A 12 -16.84 -2.72 -15.41
N PRO A 13 -17.51 -2.13 -16.42
CA PRO A 13 -18.01 -2.85 -17.60
C PRO A 13 -16.91 -3.21 -18.61
N PHE A 14 -15.67 -2.82 -18.33
CA PHE A 14 -14.52 -3.01 -19.19
C PHE A 14 -13.74 -4.26 -18.75
N ARG A 15 -13.59 -5.22 -19.66
CA ARG A 15 -12.69 -6.35 -19.50
C ARG A 15 -11.49 -6.17 -20.42
N PHE A 16 -10.31 -6.17 -19.81
CA PHE A 16 -9.03 -6.14 -20.50
C PHE A 16 -8.50 -7.58 -20.57
N ASN A 17 -8.25 -8.10 -21.77
CA ASN A 17 -7.67 -9.42 -22.01
C ASN A 17 -6.25 -9.26 -22.56
N PHE A 18 -5.33 -10.10 -22.10
CA PHE A 18 -3.91 -9.98 -22.39
C PHE A 18 -3.41 -11.22 -23.13
N SER A 19 -2.65 -10.98 -24.21
CA SER A 19 -1.99 -12.01 -25.02
C SER A 19 -0.59 -11.54 -25.41
N LYS A 20 0.29 -12.46 -25.86
CA LYS A 20 1.65 -12.13 -26.35
C LYS A 20 1.68 -11.10 -27.50
N GLY A 21 0.54 -10.82 -28.15
CA GLY A 21 0.41 -9.87 -29.25
C GLY A 21 -0.13 -8.49 -28.88
N GLY A 22 -0.35 -8.20 -27.58
CA GLY A 22 -0.80 -6.89 -27.07
C GLY A 22 -2.12 -6.92 -26.27
N VAL A 23 -2.60 -5.73 -25.88
CA VAL A 23 -3.75 -5.52 -24.98
C VAL A 23 -5.07 -5.38 -25.76
N GLY A 24 -6.05 -6.23 -25.45
CA GLY A 24 -7.42 -6.10 -25.95
C GLY A 24 -8.36 -5.56 -24.88
N MET A 25 -8.98 -4.42 -25.12
CA MET A 25 -10.06 -3.86 -24.30
C MET A 25 -11.40 -4.29 -24.87
N SER A 26 -12.33 -4.75 -24.03
CA SER A 26 -13.69 -5.10 -24.43
C SER A 26 -14.70 -4.51 -23.46
N VAL A 27 -15.81 -3.99 -24.00
CA VAL A 27 -16.93 -3.40 -23.28
C VAL A 27 -18.18 -4.11 -23.77
N GLY A 28 -19.01 -4.66 -22.88
CA GLY A 28 -20.28 -5.21 -23.34
C GLY A 28 -21.01 -6.15 -22.40
N VAL A 29 -22.31 -6.28 -22.65
CA VAL A 29 -23.22 -7.28 -22.08
C VAL A 29 -23.38 -8.46 -23.04
N ARG A 30 -24.00 -9.56 -22.61
CA ARG A 30 -24.21 -10.75 -23.46
C ARG A 30 -25.03 -10.35 -24.71
N GLY A 31 -24.42 -10.35 -25.90
CA GLY A 31 -25.09 -10.02 -27.18
C GLY A 31 -24.62 -8.75 -27.90
N LEU A 32 -23.91 -7.84 -27.22
CA LEU A 32 -23.33 -6.64 -27.84
C LEU A 32 -21.99 -6.32 -27.19
N ARG A 33 -20.90 -6.39 -27.96
CA ARG A 33 -19.53 -6.14 -27.48
C ARG A 33 -18.81 -5.18 -28.39
N ILE A 34 -18.16 -4.18 -27.83
CA ILE A 34 -17.29 -3.26 -28.54
C ILE A 34 -15.89 -3.43 -27.97
N GLY A 35 -14.91 -3.73 -28.81
CA GLY A 35 -13.55 -3.95 -28.37
C GLY A 35 -12.51 -3.27 -29.25
N SER A 36 -11.37 -3.00 -28.64
CA SER A 36 -10.20 -2.40 -29.29
C SER A 36 -8.99 -3.26 -28.94
N GLY A 37 -8.19 -3.66 -29.93
CA GLY A 37 -7.00 -4.48 -29.70
C GLY A 37 -5.91 -4.28 -30.76
N PRO A 38 -4.79 -5.02 -30.66
CA PRO A 38 -3.58 -4.83 -31.49
C PRO A 38 -3.79 -5.07 -32.99
N ARG A 39 -4.92 -5.67 -33.37
CA ARG A 39 -5.34 -5.93 -34.77
C ARG A 39 -6.48 -5.03 -35.25
N GLY A 40 -6.83 -3.98 -34.50
CA GLY A 40 -7.85 -2.99 -34.84
C GLY A 40 -9.07 -2.99 -33.90
N HIS A 41 -9.97 -2.03 -34.14
CA HIS A 41 -11.26 -1.91 -33.46
C HIS A 41 -12.28 -2.90 -34.04
N TYR A 42 -13.08 -3.53 -33.19
CA TYR A 42 -14.18 -4.39 -33.61
C TYR A 42 -15.46 -4.06 -32.84
N VAL A 43 -16.57 -3.94 -33.55
CA VAL A 43 -17.91 -3.89 -32.98
C VAL A 43 -18.56 -5.23 -33.31
N HIS A 44 -18.90 -6.00 -32.27
CA HIS A 44 -19.66 -7.23 -32.39
C HIS A 44 -21.11 -6.92 -31.99
N ALA A 45 -21.92 -6.57 -32.99
CA ALA A 45 -23.36 -6.46 -32.89
C ALA A 45 -23.96 -7.54 -33.80
N GLY A 46 -24.65 -8.54 -33.23
CA GLY A 46 -25.26 -9.56 -34.06
C GLY A 46 -25.97 -10.66 -33.29
N ARG A 47 -27.22 -10.91 -33.71
CA ARG A 47 -27.88 -12.22 -33.70
C ARG A 47 -28.22 -12.49 -35.17
N GLY A 48 -27.46 -13.35 -35.87
CA GLY A 48 -27.78 -13.77 -37.25
C GLY A 48 -26.93 -13.22 -38.42
N GLY A 49 -25.67 -12.82 -38.22
CA GLY A 49 -24.66 -12.93 -39.30
C GLY A 49 -24.49 -11.82 -40.35
N ILE A 50 -24.56 -10.53 -40.01
CA ILE A 50 -24.14 -9.43 -40.92
C ILE A 50 -23.27 -8.40 -40.15
N TYR A 51 -22.18 -7.91 -40.76
CA TYR A 51 -21.12 -7.13 -40.10
C TYR A 51 -20.89 -5.74 -40.72
N TYR A 52 -20.68 -4.72 -39.88
CA TYR A 52 -20.33 -3.35 -40.28
C TYR A 52 -19.11 -2.82 -39.48
N ARG A 53 -18.24 -2.00 -40.12
CA ARG A 53 -16.96 -1.49 -39.59
C ARG A 53 -16.80 0.00 -39.90
N ALA A 54 -16.44 0.82 -38.89
CA ALA A 54 -15.96 2.20 -39.08
C ALA A 54 -15.12 2.68 -37.86
N SER A 55 -14.22 3.65 -38.04
CA SER A 55 -13.30 4.18 -37.02
C SER A 55 -13.06 5.69 -37.14
N THR A 56 -12.93 6.40 -36.00
CA THR A 56 -12.41 7.79 -35.91
C THR A 56 -11.88 8.10 -34.50
N GLY A 57 -10.94 9.06 -34.34
CA GLY A 57 -10.19 9.30 -33.09
C GLY A 57 -9.96 10.77 -32.62
N HIS A 58 -9.13 10.91 -31.57
CA HIS A 58 -8.36 12.06 -30.99
C HIS A 58 -9.01 13.26 -30.21
N ALA A 59 -8.18 13.81 -29.29
CA ALA A 59 -8.18 15.11 -28.52
C ALA A 59 -8.87 15.16 -27.11
N GLY A 60 -8.38 15.81 -26.04
CA GLY A 60 -7.21 16.67 -25.77
C GLY A 60 -7.22 17.36 -24.36
N LYS A 61 -6.06 17.91 -23.95
CA LYS A 61 -5.70 19.08 -23.06
C LYS A 61 -5.94 19.17 -21.51
N ARG A 62 -4.89 19.73 -20.86
CA ARG A 62 -4.58 20.05 -19.44
C ARG A 62 -5.22 21.35 -18.89
N PRO A 63 -5.23 21.52 -17.55
CA PRO A 63 -4.75 22.77 -16.92
C PRO A 63 -3.77 22.56 -15.74
N VAL A 64 -2.98 23.61 -15.45
CA VAL A 64 -1.95 23.73 -14.40
C VAL A 64 -2.54 24.48 -13.19
N VAL A 65 -2.25 24.05 -11.95
CA VAL A 65 -2.50 24.82 -10.71
C VAL A 65 -1.33 24.66 -9.74
N ALA A 66 -0.97 25.77 -9.09
CA ALA A 66 0.22 26.03 -8.27
C ALA A 66 0.18 25.43 -6.85
N GLU A 67 1.38 25.19 -6.30
CA GLU A 67 1.66 24.66 -4.96
C GLU A 67 1.65 25.72 -3.85
N THR A 68 1.29 25.32 -2.64
CA THR A 68 1.52 26.08 -1.40
C THR A 68 2.10 25.10 -0.37
N ILE A 69 3.35 25.34 0.02
CA ILE A 69 4.10 24.57 1.02
C ILE A 69 3.68 25.08 2.41
N THR A 70 3.33 24.17 3.31
CA THR A 70 3.10 24.50 4.73
C THR A 70 4.12 23.77 5.59
N ASP A 71 5.03 24.52 6.22
CA ASP A 71 5.95 24.05 7.25
C ASP A 71 5.21 23.64 8.53
N ARG A 72 5.47 22.44 9.09
CA ARG A 72 5.05 22.10 10.47
C ARG A 72 6.00 21.14 11.21
N HIS A 73 6.64 21.72 12.23
CA HIS A 73 6.92 21.31 13.62
C HIS A 73 6.79 19.82 14.03
N ASP A 74 7.91 19.27 14.50
CA ASP A 74 8.03 18.02 15.26
C ASP A 74 7.31 18.09 16.61
N VAL A 75 6.45 17.11 16.91
CA VAL A 75 5.77 16.98 18.21
C VAL A 75 6.57 16.03 19.10
N VAL A 76 7.26 16.59 20.10
CA VAL A 76 7.98 15.80 21.11
C VAL A 76 6.99 15.31 22.17
N LEU A 77 6.75 13.99 22.21
CA LEU A 77 5.96 13.36 23.26
C LEU A 77 6.86 13.06 24.48
N GLN A 78 6.65 13.75 25.59
CA GLN A 78 7.31 13.42 26.85
C GLN A 78 6.57 12.30 27.57
N SER A 79 7.24 11.15 27.78
CA SER A 79 6.75 10.07 28.64
C SER A 79 7.84 9.67 29.62
N ASN A 80 7.56 9.77 30.92
CA ASN A 80 8.41 9.28 32.01
C ASN A 80 9.89 9.73 31.96
N GLY A 81 10.15 11.00 31.65
CA GLY A 81 11.52 11.56 31.59
C GLY A 81 12.33 11.13 30.37
N VAL A 82 11.73 10.41 29.41
CA VAL A 82 12.34 10.04 28.14
C VAL A 82 11.70 10.88 27.02
N SER A 83 12.54 11.58 26.26
CA SER A 83 12.10 12.28 25.05
C SER A 83 11.91 11.26 23.93
N MET A 84 10.65 11.02 23.56
CA MET A 84 10.31 10.12 22.46
C MET A 84 10.17 10.94 21.18
N ILE A 85 10.90 10.52 20.14
CA ILE A 85 10.80 11.08 18.80
C ILE A 85 9.87 10.17 18.00
N GLU A 86 8.85 10.77 17.39
CA GLU A 86 7.92 10.07 16.52
C GLU A 86 8.62 9.70 15.20
N VAL A 87 8.43 8.46 14.77
CA VAL A 87 8.85 7.96 13.47
C VAL A 87 7.60 7.94 12.60
N ASP A 88 7.26 9.10 12.02
CA ASP A 88 6.17 9.26 11.05
C ASP A 88 6.75 9.73 9.72
N SER A 89 6.12 9.31 8.63
CA SER A 89 6.40 9.84 7.30
C SER A 89 5.76 11.22 7.11
N GLY A 90 6.41 12.06 6.31
CA GLY A 90 5.89 13.35 5.85
C GLY A 90 4.65 13.24 4.95
N ASP A 91 4.15 14.38 4.48
CA ASP A 91 2.94 14.44 3.65
C ASP A 91 3.10 13.61 2.36
N VAL A 92 2.20 12.65 2.16
CA VAL A 92 2.17 11.78 0.99
C VAL A 92 2.03 12.55 -0.32
N LEU A 93 1.43 13.74 -0.33
CA LEU A 93 1.37 14.58 -1.52
C LEU A 93 2.72 15.19 -1.92
N SER A 94 3.69 15.24 -1.00
CA SER A 94 5.07 15.65 -1.33
C SER A 94 5.87 14.50 -1.96
N MET A 95 5.40 13.26 -1.82
CA MET A 95 5.98 12.06 -2.44
C MET A 95 5.52 11.94 -3.90
N ARG A 96 6.11 12.77 -4.77
CA ARG A 96 5.81 12.79 -6.21
C ARG A 96 7.06 12.51 -7.01
N ASN A 97 7.08 11.37 -7.68
CA ASN A 97 8.06 11.13 -8.74
C ASN A 97 7.54 11.73 -10.07
N GLU A 98 8.38 12.52 -10.75
CA GLU A 98 8.00 13.21 -12.00
C GLU A 98 7.45 12.26 -13.06
N ALA A 99 7.98 11.03 -13.15
CA ALA A 99 7.55 10.05 -14.15
C ALA A 99 6.11 9.54 -13.90
N PHE A 100 5.58 9.71 -12.70
CA PHE A 100 4.29 9.15 -12.27
C PHE A 100 3.28 10.22 -11.84
N LYS A 101 3.63 11.49 -12.03
CA LYS A 101 2.80 12.64 -11.66
C LYS A 101 1.39 12.54 -12.23
N ASP A 102 1.26 12.29 -13.54
CA ASP A 102 -0.04 12.23 -14.21
C ASP A 102 -0.92 11.09 -13.67
N VAL A 103 -0.32 9.93 -13.36
CA VAL A 103 -1.01 8.77 -12.79
C VAL A 103 -1.46 9.05 -11.35
N LEU A 104 -0.60 9.66 -10.54
CA LEU A 104 -0.92 10.04 -9.17
C LEU A 104 -2.02 11.09 -9.10
N ASP A 105 -1.98 12.09 -9.98
CA ASP A 105 -3.00 13.12 -10.08
C ASP A 105 -4.35 12.50 -10.46
N GLU A 106 -4.36 11.54 -11.39
CA GLU A 106 -5.55 10.78 -11.74
C GLU A 106 -6.11 9.97 -10.55
N ILE A 107 -5.25 9.24 -9.84
CA ILE A 107 -5.64 8.45 -8.66
C ILE A 107 -6.25 9.36 -7.58
N ASN A 108 -5.58 10.47 -7.26
CA ASN A 108 -6.03 11.41 -6.24
C ASN A 108 -7.34 12.11 -6.64
N ALA A 109 -7.48 12.52 -7.91
CA ALA A 109 -8.72 13.11 -8.43
C ALA A 109 -9.89 12.13 -8.31
N LYS A 110 -9.69 10.87 -8.70
CA LYS A 110 -10.72 9.82 -8.63
C LYS A 110 -11.11 9.46 -7.20
N ARG A 111 -10.18 9.50 -6.24
CA ARG A 111 -10.47 9.28 -4.82
C ARG A 111 -11.36 10.37 -4.22
N ARG A 112 -11.19 11.63 -4.66
CA ARG A 112 -11.99 12.78 -4.19
C ARG A 112 -13.43 12.78 -4.70
N LEU A 113 -13.73 12.04 -5.76
CA LEU A 113 -15.10 11.92 -6.28
C LEU A 113 -16.03 11.31 -5.21
N VAL A 114 -17.22 11.90 -5.06
CA VAL A 114 -18.30 11.36 -4.22
C VAL A 114 -18.74 10.01 -4.76
N LYS A 115 -19.03 9.06 -3.87
CA LYS A 115 -19.57 7.75 -4.24
C LYS A 115 -20.97 7.90 -4.83
N MET A 116 -21.13 7.63 -6.11
CA MET A 116 -22.43 7.59 -6.78
C MET A 116 -23.36 6.54 -6.16
N SER A 117 -22.83 5.46 -5.57
CA SER A 117 -23.63 4.53 -4.78
C SER A 117 -24.32 5.22 -3.60
N SER A 118 -23.66 6.20 -2.98
CA SER A 118 -24.23 6.98 -1.88
C SER A 118 -25.24 8.01 -2.41
N VAL A 119 -24.93 8.71 -3.51
CA VAL A 119 -25.84 9.69 -4.10
C VAL A 119 -27.13 9.03 -4.59
N LEU A 120 -27.02 8.00 -5.43
CA LEU A 120 -28.19 7.27 -5.96
C LEU A 120 -28.90 6.48 -4.87
N GLY A 121 -28.17 5.98 -3.87
CA GLY A 121 -28.77 5.36 -2.69
C GLY A 121 -29.67 6.34 -1.93
N TRP A 122 -29.18 7.56 -1.63
CA TRP A 122 -29.98 8.57 -0.94
C TRP A 122 -31.18 9.06 -1.77
N ILE A 123 -31.00 9.26 -3.08
CA ILE A 123 -32.11 9.59 -3.99
C ILE A 123 -33.16 8.46 -3.97
N ALA A 124 -32.73 7.20 -4.07
CA ALA A 124 -33.67 6.08 -4.05
C ALA A 124 -34.37 5.93 -2.70
N VAL A 125 -33.70 6.25 -1.58
CA VAL A 125 -34.33 6.26 -0.24
C VAL A 125 -35.38 7.36 -0.15
N THR A 126 -35.09 8.59 -0.61
CA THR A 126 -36.07 9.69 -0.55
C THR A 126 -37.30 9.40 -1.39
N PHE A 127 -37.13 8.92 -2.63
CA PHE A 127 -38.25 8.50 -3.47
C PHE A 127 -38.99 7.27 -2.92
N GLY A 128 -38.27 6.35 -2.27
CA GLY A 128 -38.83 5.18 -1.62
C GLY A 128 -39.75 5.54 -0.45
N VAL A 129 -39.33 6.46 0.42
CA VAL A 129 -40.14 6.96 1.55
C VAL A 129 -41.40 7.67 1.05
N LEU A 130 -41.27 8.52 0.02
CA LEU A 130 -42.42 9.19 -0.59
C LEU A 130 -43.42 8.19 -1.19
N SER A 131 -42.94 7.14 -1.87
CA SER A 131 -43.79 6.09 -2.43
C SER A 131 -44.49 5.25 -1.36
N ALA A 132 -43.79 4.93 -0.26
CA ALA A 132 -44.37 4.18 0.86
C ALA A 132 -45.48 4.98 1.58
N LEU A 133 -45.31 6.30 1.74
CA LEU A 133 -46.33 7.18 2.31
C LEU A 133 -47.58 7.28 1.41
N ALA A 134 -47.41 7.28 0.08
CA ALA A 134 -48.52 7.41 -0.86
C ALA A 134 -49.29 6.10 -1.11
N LEU A 135 -48.60 4.94 -1.11
CA LEU A 135 -49.13 3.65 -1.58
C LEU A 135 -49.25 2.58 -0.46
N GLY A 136 -48.96 2.94 0.79
CA GLY A 136 -49.06 2.02 1.94
C GLY A 136 -48.11 0.82 1.84
N SER A 137 -48.56 -0.37 2.26
CA SER A 137 -47.74 -1.59 2.34
C SER A 137 -47.17 -2.05 0.99
N ALA A 138 -47.87 -1.82 -0.12
CA ALA A 138 -47.37 -2.09 -1.47
C ALA A 138 -46.22 -1.14 -1.88
N GLY A 139 -46.26 0.10 -1.39
CA GLY A 139 -45.20 1.09 -1.61
C GLY A 139 -43.86 0.73 -0.96
N PHE A 140 -43.89 0.01 0.18
CA PHE A 140 -42.67 -0.44 0.86
C PHE A 140 -41.85 -1.44 0.03
N ILE A 141 -42.51 -2.40 -0.63
CA ILE A 141 -41.81 -3.39 -1.47
C ILE A 141 -41.17 -2.69 -2.68
N GLY A 142 -41.89 -1.76 -3.31
CA GLY A 142 -41.37 -0.92 -4.40
C GLY A 142 -40.19 -0.04 -3.97
N ALA A 143 -40.25 0.54 -2.76
CA ALA A 143 -39.18 1.35 -2.19
C ALA A 143 -37.88 0.54 -2.00
N ILE A 144 -37.98 -0.68 -1.47
CA ILE A 144 -36.81 -1.56 -1.29
C ILE A 144 -36.16 -1.89 -2.64
N LEU A 145 -36.96 -2.23 -3.65
CA LEU A 145 -36.47 -2.50 -5.01
C LEU A 145 -35.78 -1.27 -5.63
N MET A 146 -36.33 -0.06 -5.43
CA MET A 146 -35.71 1.17 -5.91
C MET A 146 -34.37 1.45 -5.22
N VAL A 147 -34.27 1.26 -3.90
CA VAL A 147 -33.02 1.43 -3.16
C VAL A 147 -31.96 0.44 -3.62
N LEU A 148 -32.31 -0.83 -3.78
CA LEU A 148 -31.40 -1.86 -4.27
C LEU A 148 -30.91 -1.58 -5.69
N THR A 149 -31.80 -1.17 -6.60
CA THR A 149 -31.43 -0.84 -7.99
C THR A 149 -30.59 0.44 -8.06
N GLY A 150 -30.96 1.49 -7.35
CA GLY A 150 -30.18 2.73 -7.26
C GLY A 150 -28.78 2.51 -6.68
N TRP A 151 -28.67 1.70 -5.62
CA TRP A 151 -27.38 1.32 -5.04
C TRP A 151 -26.54 0.49 -6.02
N ALA A 152 -27.14 -0.50 -6.70
CA ALA A 152 -26.44 -1.35 -7.67
C ALA A 152 -25.91 -0.53 -8.87
N VAL A 153 -26.74 0.34 -9.44
CA VAL A 153 -26.35 1.25 -10.53
C VAL A 153 -25.26 2.22 -10.07
N GLY A 154 -25.38 2.78 -8.87
CA GLY A 154 -24.36 3.67 -8.32
C GLY A 154 -23.03 2.97 -8.07
N ARG A 155 -23.04 1.74 -7.57
CA ARG A 155 -21.83 0.91 -7.42
C ARG A 155 -21.19 0.60 -8.77
N TRP A 156 -22.00 0.32 -9.80
CA TRP A 156 -21.53 0.12 -11.16
C TRP A 156 -20.87 1.39 -11.73
N LEU A 157 -21.50 2.56 -11.58
CA LEU A 157 -20.90 3.84 -12.01
C LEU A 157 -19.60 4.16 -11.26
N ASP A 158 -19.55 3.93 -9.96
CA ASP A 158 -18.36 4.16 -9.14
C ASP A 158 -17.18 3.30 -9.59
N SER A 159 -17.43 2.06 -10.02
CA SER A 159 -16.38 1.15 -10.52
C SER A 159 -15.69 1.65 -11.80
N TYR A 160 -16.36 2.50 -12.58
CA TYR A 160 -15.78 3.16 -13.77
C TYR A 160 -15.13 4.49 -13.40
N ARG A 161 -15.81 5.32 -12.60
CA ARG A 161 -15.39 6.71 -12.34
C ARG A 161 -14.23 6.80 -11.36
N ARG A 162 -14.13 5.86 -10.41
CA ARG A 162 -13.23 5.98 -9.25
C ARG A 162 -12.04 5.01 -9.29
N THR A 163 -11.79 4.39 -10.45
CA THR A 163 -10.74 3.38 -10.62
C THR A 163 -9.74 3.78 -11.71
N THR A 164 -8.46 3.76 -11.38
CA THR A 164 -7.32 3.88 -12.30
C THR A 164 -6.78 2.49 -12.61
N VAL A 165 -6.48 2.20 -13.87
CA VAL A 165 -5.97 0.89 -14.29
C VAL A 165 -4.45 0.98 -14.46
N LEU A 166 -3.71 0.20 -13.67
CA LEU A 166 -2.26 0.04 -13.80
C LEU A 166 -1.97 -1.29 -14.49
N PHE A 167 -1.36 -1.24 -15.67
CA PHE A 167 -1.02 -2.42 -16.43
C PHE A 167 0.50 -2.59 -16.52
N TYR A 168 0.95 -3.78 -16.13
CA TYR A 168 2.37 -4.15 -16.15
C TYR A 168 2.63 -5.22 -17.19
N ASP A 169 3.43 -4.86 -18.18
CA ASP A 169 4.13 -5.80 -19.06
C ASP A 169 5.61 -5.72 -18.67
N LEU A 170 6.10 -6.74 -17.97
CA LEU A 170 7.45 -6.73 -17.41
C LEU A 170 8.39 -7.51 -18.32
N ASP A 171 9.55 -6.92 -18.60
CA ASP A 171 10.65 -7.66 -19.21
C ASP A 171 11.07 -8.82 -18.31
N ALA A 172 11.59 -9.90 -18.90
CA ALA A 172 11.94 -11.12 -18.16
C ALA A 172 12.92 -10.87 -16.98
N SER A 173 13.82 -9.90 -17.12
CA SER A 173 14.77 -9.50 -16.07
C SER A 173 14.07 -8.78 -14.91
N VAL A 174 13.20 -7.81 -15.20
CA VAL A 174 12.38 -7.09 -14.19
C VAL A 174 11.43 -8.05 -13.48
N GLU A 175 10.80 -8.95 -14.23
CA GLU A 175 9.90 -9.98 -13.68
C GLU A 175 10.63 -10.89 -12.69
N ALA A 176 11.83 -11.36 -13.04
CA ALA A 176 12.63 -12.22 -12.17
C ALA A 176 13.02 -11.52 -10.86
N THR A 177 13.49 -10.28 -10.92
CA THR A 177 13.84 -9.51 -9.71
C THR A 177 12.60 -9.18 -8.88
N TYR A 178 11.48 -8.84 -9.51
CA TYR A 178 10.24 -8.59 -8.77
C TYR A 178 9.70 -9.85 -8.09
N LYS A 179 9.86 -11.04 -8.70
CA LYS A 179 9.59 -12.32 -8.02
C LYS A 179 10.44 -12.53 -6.76
N GLN A 180 11.69 -12.06 -6.75
CA GLN A 180 12.54 -12.13 -5.55
C GLN A 180 12.00 -11.22 -4.44
N ILE A 181 11.49 -10.02 -4.76
CA ILE A 181 10.81 -9.16 -3.79
C ILE A 181 9.59 -9.87 -3.20
N VAL A 182 8.74 -10.47 -4.05
CA VAL A 182 7.55 -11.20 -3.60
C VAL A 182 7.92 -12.40 -2.72
N SER A 183 8.92 -13.18 -3.12
CA SER A 183 9.37 -14.37 -2.37
C SER A 183 10.02 -14.00 -1.03
N SER A 184 10.80 -12.92 -0.97
CA SER A 184 11.41 -12.46 0.27
C SER A 184 10.40 -11.80 1.20
N PHE A 185 9.40 -11.10 0.64
CA PHE A 185 8.27 -10.56 1.39
C PHE A 185 7.41 -11.66 2.01
N ASP A 186 7.16 -12.77 1.31
CA ASP A 186 6.51 -13.96 1.88
C ASP A 186 7.25 -14.44 3.15
N GLY A 187 8.59 -14.40 3.13
CA GLY A 187 9.42 -14.70 4.30
C GLY A 187 9.23 -13.75 5.50
N LEU A 188 8.92 -12.47 5.25
CA LEU A 188 8.55 -11.51 6.29
C LEU A 188 7.12 -11.73 6.82
N MET A 189 6.20 -12.15 5.95
CA MET A 189 4.82 -12.46 6.37
C MET A 189 4.75 -13.65 7.33
N GLU A 190 5.65 -14.63 7.15
CA GLU A 190 5.78 -15.84 7.99
C GLU A 190 6.19 -15.55 9.44
N CYS A 191 6.78 -14.39 9.73
CA CYS A 191 7.19 -14.03 11.09
C CYS A 191 5.98 -13.99 12.03
N ALA A 192 6.07 -14.61 13.21
CA ALA A 192 4.98 -14.61 14.18
C ALA A 192 4.73 -13.22 14.76
N GLY A 193 5.80 -12.49 15.05
CA GLY A 193 5.80 -11.11 15.49
C GLY A 193 6.13 -10.15 14.34
N LYS A 194 5.24 -9.19 14.11
CA LYS A 194 5.37 -8.14 13.10
C LYS A 194 4.90 -6.83 13.73
N TRP A 195 5.77 -5.83 13.80
CA TRP A 195 5.42 -4.56 14.43
C TRP A 195 5.85 -3.36 13.59
N HIS A 196 5.06 -2.29 13.69
CA HIS A 196 5.44 -0.94 13.31
C HIS A 196 5.91 -0.19 14.55
N ILE A 197 7.02 0.52 14.45
CA ILE A 197 7.58 1.33 15.53
C ILE A 197 7.15 2.77 15.31
N GLU A 198 6.22 3.26 16.13
CA GLU A 198 5.67 4.62 16.01
C GLU A 198 6.61 5.67 16.58
N ALA A 199 7.37 5.32 17.62
CA ALA A 199 8.25 6.26 18.30
C ALA A 199 9.39 5.53 19.00
N GLY A 200 10.54 6.21 19.12
CA GLY A 200 11.70 5.73 19.86
C GLY A 200 12.31 6.84 20.72
N GLY A 201 12.92 6.50 21.84
CA GLY A 201 13.58 7.46 22.73
C GLY A 201 14.76 6.84 23.47
N VAL A 202 15.80 7.63 23.70
CA VAL A 202 16.99 7.20 24.44
C VAL A 202 16.76 7.36 25.93
N ILE A 203 17.08 6.33 26.72
CA ILE A 203 16.97 6.40 28.17
C ILE A 203 18.29 6.96 28.73
N GLN A 204 18.24 8.18 29.27
CA GLN A 204 19.42 8.86 29.84
C GLN A 204 19.49 8.70 31.37
N ASP A 205 18.34 8.63 32.04
CA ASP A 205 18.26 8.58 33.50
C ASP A 205 18.41 7.17 34.08
N LEU A 206 19.19 7.04 35.17
CA LEU A 206 19.42 5.76 35.84
C LEU A 206 18.12 5.15 36.42
N THR A 207 17.22 5.98 36.93
CA THR A 207 15.90 5.58 37.42
C THR A 207 15.05 5.01 36.29
N ALA A 208 14.99 5.70 35.15
CA ALA A 208 14.27 5.23 33.97
C ALA A 208 14.90 3.95 33.41
N TRP A 209 16.24 3.83 33.41
CA TRP A 209 16.95 2.61 33.02
C TRP A 209 16.54 1.40 33.88
N LYS A 210 16.48 1.57 35.21
CA LYS A 210 16.03 0.51 36.14
C LYS A 210 14.56 0.13 35.97
N GLN A 211 13.70 1.10 35.67
CA GLN A 211 12.27 0.85 35.45
C GLN A 211 12.01 0.11 34.15
N ASN A 212 12.88 0.30 33.14
CA ASN A 212 12.78 -0.32 31.82
C ASN A 212 13.73 -1.51 31.66
N ALA A 213 13.93 -2.30 32.73
CA ALA A 213 14.69 -3.55 32.72
C ALA A 213 16.13 -3.44 32.17
N GLY A 214 16.72 -2.25 32.26
CA GLY A 214 18.07 -1.95 31.77
C GLY A 214 18.18 -1.63 30.28
N ALA A 215 17.06 -1.32 29.61
CA ALA A 215 17.05 -0.91 28.21
C ALA A 215 17.82 0.42 28.00
N SER A 216 18.54 0.52 26.87
CA SER A 216 19.15 1.78 26.41
C SER A 216 18.18 2.66 25.62
N HIS A 217 17.21 2.04 24.95
CA HIS A 217 16.18 2.70 24.16
C HIS A 217 14.80 2.18 24.53
N LEU A 218 13.83 3.09 24.61
CA LEU A 218 12.42 2.76 24.71
C LEU A 218 11.80 2.90 23.31
N VAL A 219 10.95 1.95 22.93
CA VAL A 219 10.23 2.00 21.67
C VAL A 219 8.74 1.77 21.90
N LYS A 220 7.92 2.51 21.16
CA LYS A 220 6.48 2.32 21.10
C LYS A 220 6.15 1.51 19.84
N LYS A 221 5.89 0.22 20.02
CA LYS A 221 5.57 -0.70 18.92
C LYS A 221 4.07 -1.00 18.86
N LYS A 222 3.51 -1.14 17.67
CA LYS A 222 2.16 -1.64 17.41
C LYS A 222 2.19 -2.82 16.44
N PRO A 223 1.35 -3.84 16.62
CA PRO A 223 1.27 -4.92 15.64
C PRO A 223 0.96 -4.38 14.24
N THR A 224 1.63 -4.92 13.22
CA THR A 224 1.38 -4.56 11.83
C THR A 224 0.96 -5.76 10.99
N THR A 225 0.33 -5.48 9.85
CA THR A 225 -0.14 -6.47 8.89
C THR A 225 0.64 -6.35 7.59
N LEU A 226 1.13 -7.50 7.11
CA LEU A 226 1.63 -7.68 5.77
C LEU A 226 0.61 -8.52 4.99
N ALA A 227 0.31 -8.15 3.75
CA ALA A 227 -0.67 -8.86 2.93
C ALA A 227 -0.41 -8.62 1.43
N TYR A 228 -1.28 -9.19 0.59
CA TYR A 228 -1.34 -8.88 -0.84
C TYR A 228 -2.67 -8.22 -1.14
N LYS A 229 -2.65 -6.96 -1.60
CA LYS A 229 -3.87 -6.21 -1.87
C LYS A 229 -3.62 -5.08 -2.86
N LEU A 230 -4.63 -4.73 -3.64
CA LEU A 230 -4.63 -3.53 -4.46
C LEU A 230 -5.21 -2.33 -3.70
N PRO A 231 -4.72 -1.11 -3.97
CA PRO A 231 -5.36 0.11 -3.49
C PRO A 231 -6.82 0.18 -3.98
N GLY A 232 -7.74 0.71 -3.16
CA GLY A 232 -9.17 0.67 -3.49
C GLY A 232 -9.58 1.44 -4.75
N SER A 233 -8.74 2.38 -5.20
CA SER A 233 -8.92 3.16 -6.43
C SER A 233 -8.08 2.65 -7.61
N VAL A 234 -7.40 1.51 -7.48
CA VAL A 234 -6.47 0.98 -8.47
C VAL A 234 -6.84 -0.45 -8.84
N THR A 235 -6.86 -0.75 -10.13
CA THR A 235 -6.99 -2.12 -10.63
C THR A 235 -5.76 -2.48 -11.44
N SER A 236 -5.17 -3.65 -11.18
CA SER A 236 -3.96 -4.10 -11.89
C SER A 236 -3.96 -5.60 -12.18
N ASN A 237 -3.14 -6.01 -13.15
CA ASN A 237 -2.87 -7.40 -13.49
C ASN A 237 -1.90 -8.09 -12.51
N ILE A 238 -1.22 -7.31 -11.68
CA ILE A 238 -0.35 -7.76 -10.59
C ILE A 238 -0.99 -7.34 -9.26
N THR A 239 -0.97 -8.22 -8.25
CA THR A 239 -1.35 -7.86 -6.88
C THR A 239 -0.07 -7.64 -6.06
N PRO A 240 0.24 -6.41 -5.64
CA PRO A 240 1.49 -6.13 -4.96
C PRO A 240 1.46 -6.61 -3.50
N PRO A 241 2.64 -6.89 -2.91
CA PRO A 241 2.80 -6.92 -1.46
C PRO A 241 2.45 -5.57 -0.84
N ILE A 242 1.84 -5.60 0.35
CA ILE A 242 1.47 -4.42 1.12
C ILE A 242 1.97 -4.49 2.55
N LEU A 243 2.45 -3.37 3.07
CA LEU A 243 2.89 -3.21 4.45
C LEU A 243 2.11 -2.06 5.09
N HIS A 244 1.40 -2.35 6.17
CA HIS A 244 0.75 -1.32 6.98
C HIS A 244 1.79 -0.63 7.89
N VAL A 245 1.74 0.69 8.00
CA VAL A 245 2.64 1.50 8.83
C VAL A 245 1.85 2.68 9.38
N GLY A 246 1.36 2.55 10.61
CA GLY A 246 0.44 3.52 11.21
C GLY A 246 -0.82 3.76 10.38
N LYS A 247 -1.05 5.02 9.99
CA LYS A 247 -2.16 5.45 9.12
C LYS A 247 -1.92 5.15 7.63
N GLN A 248 -0.67 4.85 7.26
CA GLN A 248 -0.24 4.68 5.88
C GLN A 248 -0.17 3.20 5.48
N ILE A 249 -0.28 2.96 4.17
CA ILE A 249 -0.09 1.63 3.57
C ILE A 249 0.89 1.77 2.42
N ILE A 250 1.99 1.02 2.49
CA ILE A 250 3.00 0.94 1.44
C ILE A 250 2.66 -0.23 0.51
N TYR A 251 2.60 0.04 -0.80
CA TYR A 251 2.36 -0.96 -1.85
C TYR A 251 3.60 -1.09 -2.73
N PHE A 252 4.18 -2.29 -2.79
CA PHE A 252 5.39 -2.56 -3.57
C PHE A 252 5.04 -3.03 -4.98
N PHE A 253 4.79 -2.10 -5.91
CA PHE A 253 4.60 -2.43 -7.34
C PHE A 253 5.95 -2.69 -8.02
N PRO A 254 5.99 -3.29 -9.23
CA PRO A 254 7.24 -3.60 -9.91
C PRO A 254 8.06 -2.37 -10.33
N ASP A 255 7.44 -1.19 -10.42
CA ASP A 255 8.08 0.02 -10.90
C ASP A 255 8.13 1.18 -9.93
N ILE A 256 7.21 1.18 -8.98
CA ILE A 256 7.03 2.24 -8.03
C ILE A 256 6.55 1.68 -6.70
N ILE A 257 6.74 2.45 -5.65
CA ILE A 257 6.19 2.19 -4.33
C ILE A 257 5.09 3.21 -4.10
N LEU A 258 3.84 2.77 -4.07
CA LEU A 258 2.71 3.66 -3.76
C LEU A 258 2.55 3.74 -2.25
N ILE A 259 2.34 4.94 -1.73
CA ILE A 259 1.98 5.17 -0.33
C ILE A 259 0.56 5.73 -0.29
N GLU A 260 -0.31 5.08 0.45
CA GLU A 260 -1.67 5.51 0.68
C GLU A 260 -1.83 6.05 2.10
N ASP A 261 -2.32 7.28 2.23
CA ASP A 261 -2.75 7.88 3.49
C ASP A 261 -4.20 8.36 3.35
N GLY A 262 -5.14 7.58 3.87
CA GLY A 262 -6.57 7.84 3.76
C GLY A 262 -7.06 8.06 2.32
N LYS A 263 -7.33 9.31 1.95
CA LYS A 263 -7.80 9.69 0.60
C LYS A 263 -6.69 10.14 -0.34
N GLN A 264 -5.46 10.28 0.16
CA GLN A 264 -4.32 10.73 -0.60
C GLN A 264 -3.43 9.54 -0.97
N THR A 265 -2.78 9.67 -2.11
CA THR A 265 -1.84 8.68 -2.61
C THR A 265 -0.64 9.41 -3.20
N GLY A 266 0.53 8.95 -2.81
CA GLY A 266 1.82 9.43 -3.26
C GLY A 266 2.63 8.23 -3.73
N ALA A 267 3.79 8.51 -4.28
CA ALA A 267 4.67 7.45 -4.70
C ALA A 267 6.13 7.83 -4.74
N VAL A 268 6.95 6.82 -4.48
CA VAL A 268 8.40 6.92 -4.43
C VAL A 268 8.98 5.84 -5.33
N SER A 269 10.03 6.16 -6.08
CA SER A 269 10.71 5.15 -6.89
C SER A 269 11.62 4.29 -6.01
N TYR A 270 11.93 3.08 -6.48
CA TYR A 270 12.94 2.24 -5.79
C TYR A 270 14.34 2.88 -5.76
N ALA A 271 14.62 3.86 -6.63
CA ALA A 271 15.90 4.59 -6.62
C ALA A 271 15.97 5.61 -5.49
N ASP A 272 14.83 6.21 -5.15
CA ASP A 272 14.74 7.25 -4.12
C ASP A 272 14.48 6.66 -2.71
N LEU A 273 14.08 5.38 -2.64
CA LEU A 273 13.86 4.68 -1.38
C LEU A 273 15.17 4.09 -0.83
N ARG A 274 15.59 4.59 0.33
CA ARG A 274 16.67 4.01 1.13
C ARG A 274 16.09 3.00 2.12
N ILE A 275 16.49 1.74 1.95
CA ILE A 275 16.10 0.66 2.86
C ILE A 275 17.34 0.15 3.58
N ARG A 276 17.29 0.18 4.92
CA ARG A 276 18.32 -0.37 5.80
C ARG A 276 17.69 -1.42 6.69
N TRP A 277 18.47 -2.43 7.05
CA TRP A 277 18.07 -3.39 8.05
C TRP A 277 19.21 -3.60 9.04
N GLN A 278 18.86 -3.99 10.26
CA GLN A 278 19.81 -4.35 11.30
C GLN A 278 19.15 -5.31 12.29
N ASP A 279 19.98 -6.07 12.99
CA ASP A 279 19.54 -6.82 14.16
C ASP A 279 19.29 -5.88 15.35
N SER A 280 18.29 -6.22 16.16
CA SER A 280 17.85 -5.46 17.32
C SER A 280 17.66 -6.39 18.52
N ASN A 281 18.28 -6.05 19.64
CA ASN A 281 18.11 -6.75 20.91
C ASN A 281 16.91 -6.17 21.64
N PHE A 282 15.81 -6.92 21.71
CA PHE A 282 14.57 -6.47 22.31
C PHE A 282 14.28 -7.18 23.64
N ILE A 283 14.04 -6.41 24.70
CA ILE A 283 13.64 -6.95 26.00
C ILE A 283 12.12 -7.20 25.98
N GLU A 284 11.72 -8.46 25.85
CA GLU A 284 10.31 -8.84 25.68
C GLU A 284 9.65 -9.12 27.04
N ALA A 285 9.09 -8.07 27.64
CA ALA A 285 8.37 -8.18 28.91
C ALA A 285 7.06 -8.99 28.79
N GLY A 286 6.47 -9.04 27.60
CA GLY A 286 5.24 -9.76 27.31
C GLY A 286 5.46 -11.21 26.88
N THR A 287 4.60 -11.67 25.98
CA THR A 287 4.72 -13.02 25.39
C THR A 287 5.76 -13.00 24.27
N VAL A 288 6.76 -13.87 24.40
CA VAL A 288 7.77 -14.08 23.37
C VAL A 288 7.15 -14.78 22.16
N PRO A 289 7.33 -14.26 20.93
CA PRO A 289 6.93 -14.98 19.72
C PRO A 289 7.64 -16.33 19.62
N HIS A 290 6.92 -17.36 19.17
CA HIS A 290 7.45 -18.73 19.13
C HIS A 290 8.62 -18.93 18.15
N ASP A 291 8.81 -18.01 17.20
CA ASP A 291 9.89 -18.00 16.21
C ASP A 291 11.05 -17.05 16.57
N ALA A 292 10.94 -16.36 17.71
CA ALA A 292 11.97 -15.45 18.19
C ALA A 292 13.17 -16.20 18.76
N LYS A 293 14.38 -15.74 18.45
CA LYS A 293 15.61 -16.26 19.03
C LYS A 293 15.92 -15.54 20.34
N VAL A 294 15.78 -16.23 21.47
CA VAL A 294 16.20 -15.71 22.78
C VAL A 294 17.73 -15.78 22.88
N ILE A 295 18.39 -14.63 23.05
CA ILE A 295 19.85 -14.51 23.11
C ILE A 295 20.38 -14.28 24.52
N GLY A 296 19.50 -13.96 25.47
CA GLY A 296 19.88 -13.70 26.85
C GLY A 296 18.66 -13.41 27.71
N HIS A 297 18.91 -13.07 28.97
CA HIS A 297 17.89 -12.64 29.92
C HIS A 297 18.41 -11.44 30.71
N THR A 298 17.52 -10.51 31.01
CA THR A 298 17.74 -9.41 31.97
C THR A 298 16.79 -9.57 33.15
N TRP A 299 16.99 -8.80 34.21
CA TRP A 299 16.03 -8.70 35.31
C TRP A 299 15.06 -7.57 35.05
N LYS A 300 13.80 -7.72 35.48
CA LYS A 300 12.79 -6.64 35.41
C LYS A 300 13.28 -5.34 36.06
N HIS A 301 14.06 -5.48 37.13
CA HIS A 301 14.75 -4.40 37.82
C HIS A 301 16.22 -4.79 38.05
N PRO A 302 17.13 -4.48 37.11
CA PRO A 302 18.53 -4.82 37.24
C PRO A 302 19.27 -3.84 38.16
N ASN A 303 20.28 -4.34 38.86
CA ASN A 303 21.26 -3.51 39.55
C ASN A 303 22.35 -3.03 38.57
N LYS A 304 23.25 -2.14 39.00
CA LYS A 304 24.33 -1.58 38.14
C LYS A 304 25.27 -2.65 37.56
N SER A 305 25.33 -3.83 38.18
CA SER A 305 26.16 -4.97 37.75
C SER A 305 25.40 -5.96 36.86
N GLY A 306 24.14 -5.67 36.49
CA GLY A 306 23.29 -6.54 35.67
C GLY A 306 22.58 -7.67 36.43
N GLY A 307 22.80 -7.81 37.73
CA GLY A 307 22.12 -8.79 38.59
C GLY A 307 20.76 -8.30 39.12
N PRO A 308 20.01 -9.13 39.87
CA PRO A 308 18.72 -8.73 40.42
C PRO A 308 18.88 -7.65 41.51
N ASP A 309 18.14 -6.55 41.39
CA ASP A 309 17.95 -5.62 42.51
C ASP A 309 16.99 -6.25 43.54
N ARG A 310 17.56 -6.69 44.68
CA ARG A 310 16.85 -7.42 45.74
C ARG A 310 15.85 -6.56 46.53
N ARG A 311 15.82 -5.25 46.30
CA ARG A 311 14.85 -4.34 46.95
C ARG A 311 13.44 -4.47 46.35
N PHE A 312 13.34 -5.01 45.14
CA PHE A 312 12.06 -5.22 44.46
C PHE A 312 11.53 -6.62 44.73
N LYS A 313 10.32 -6.72 45.28
CA LYS A 313 9.67 -7.99 45.62
C LYS A 313 9.29 -8.81 44.38
N ASP A 314 8.88 -8.14 43.30
CA ASP A 314 8.56 -8.77 42.00
C ASP A 314 9.63 -8.40 40.97
N ASN A 315 10.72 -9.17 40.97
CA ASN A 315 11.85 -8.98 40.06
C ASN A 315 12.18 -10.28 39.33
N ARG A 316 11.33 -10.64 38.37
CA ARG A 316 11.56 -11.82 37.51
C ARG A 316 12.57 -11.54 36.41
N GLN A 317 13.14 -12.60 35.85
CA GLN A 317 13.90 -12.51 34.61
C GLN A 317 12.95 -12.28 33.41
N ILE A 318 13.45 -11.51 32.45
CA ILE A 318 12.78 -11.14 31.21
C ILE A 318 13.73 -11.52 30.05
N PRO A 319 13.24 -12.24 29.03
CA PRO A 319 14.05 -12.64 27.90
C PRO A 319 14.45 -11.45 27.03
N ILE A 320 15.67 -11.51 26.49
CA ILE A 320 16.17 -10.64 25.45
C ILE A 320 16.11 -11.43 24.14
N CYS A 321 15.25 -10.98 23.23
CA CYS A 321 15.04 -11.59 21.93
C CYS A 321 15.83 -10.84 20.86
N LEU A 322 16.33 -11.56 19.88
CA LEU A 322 16.94 -10.99 18.68
C LEU A 322 15.87 -10.86 17.61
N TYR A 323 15.57 -9.62 17.23
CA TYR A 323 14.64 -9.25 16.17
C TYR A 323 15.39 -8.61 15.00
N GLU A 324 14.75 -8.54 13.84
CA GLU A 324 15.26 -7.77 12.69
C GLU A 324 14.42 -6.51 12.50
N THR A 325 15.09 -5.38 12.38
CA THR A 325 14.45 -4.09 12.11
C THR A 325 14.73 -3.67 10.67
N ILE A 326 13.70 -3.16 9.97
CA ILE A 326 13.82 -2.55 8.64
C ILE A 326 13.39 -1.08 8.73
N HIS A 327 14.27 -0.19 8.29
CA HIS A 327 14.03 1.24 8.18
C HIS A 327 13.88 1.64 6.71
N PHE A 328 12.73 2.20 6.38
CA PHE A 328 12.41 2.79 5.09
C PHE A 328 12.55 4.31 5.21
N SER A 329 13.38 4.92 4.37
CA SER A 329 13.54 6.38 4.34
C SER A 329 13.66 6.90 2.91
N SER A 330 13.22 8.14 2.66
CA SER A 330 13.39 8.83 1.37
C SER A 330 13.51 10.33 1.57
N ASP A 331 14.11 11.05 0.62
CA ASP A 331 14.15 12.52 0.67
C ASP A 331 12.77 13.15 0.44
N SER A 332 11.86 12.40 -0.18
CA SER A 332 10.45 12.77 -0.36
C SER A 332 9.59 12.64 0.90
N GLY A 333 10.15 12.20 2.03
CA GLY A 333 9.48 12.22 3.32
C GLY A 333 9.03 10.87 3.89
N ILE A 334 9.22 9.73 3.19
CA ILE A 334 9.04 8.41 3.85
C ILE A 334 10.04 8.31 4.99
N ASN A 335 9.57 7.92 6.17
CA ASN A 335 10.39 7.59 7.33
C ASN A 335 9.65 6.59 8.22
N GLU A 336 9.75 5.30 7.89
CA GLU A 336 9.00 4.23 8.56
C GLU A 336 9.92 3.14 9.10
N LEU A 337 9.63 2.66 10.31
CA LEU A 337 10.42 1.63 10.98
C LEU A 337 9.53 0.45 11.33
N VAL A 338 9.93 -0.75 10.92
CA VAL A 338 9.22 -2.00 11.22
C VAL A 338 10.16 -3.04 11.79
N GLU A 339 9.62 -3.95 12.59
CA GLU A 339 10.38 -4.98 13.30
C GLU A 339 9.71 -6.35 13.14
N PHE A 340 10.55 -7.38 12.99
CA PHE A 340 10.15 -8.76 12.75
C PHE A 340 10.81 -9.70 13.76
N SER A 341 10.04 -10.67 14.26
CA SER A 341 10.52 -11.59 15.32
C SER A 341 11.55 -12.61 14.85
N LYS A 342 11.50 -13.01 13.58
CA LYS A 342 12.36 -14.04 13.00
C LYS A 342 13.55 -13.42 12.28
N THR A 343 14.73 -13.94 12.57
CA THR A 343 15.97 -13.49 11.92
C THR A 343 16.23 -14.19 10.58
N GLY A 344 17.08 -13.58 9.75
CA GLY A 344 17.44 -14.06 8.42
C GLY A 344 16.38 -13.80 7.35
N ARG A 345 15.48 -12.83 7.53
CA ARG A 345 14.39 -12.51 6.58
C ARG A 345 14.55 -11.14 5.96
N ALA A 346 14.93 -10.13 6.74
CA ALA A 346 15.02 -8.74 6.31
C ALA A 346 16.02 -8.54 5.18
N ALA A 347 17.23 -9.12 5.29
CA ALA A 347 18.30 -8.94 4.32
C ALA A 347 17.86 -9.27 2.89
N ALA A 348 17.23 -10.44 2.70
CA ALA A 348 16.78 -10.91 1.39
C ALA A 348 15.76 -9.95 0.74
N PHE A 349 14.88 -9.35 1.55
CA PHE A 349 13.90 -8.38 1.06
C PHE A 349 14.55 -7.05 0.68
N VAL A 350 15.46 -6.56 1.52
CA VAL A 350 16.19 -5.32 1.26
C VAL A 350 17.05 -5.44 0.00
N ASP A 351 17.76 -6.56 -0.17
CA ASP A 351 18.63 -6.78 -1.32
C ASP A 351 17.81 -6.93 -2.61
N ALA A 352 16.68 -7.65 -2.57
CA ALA A 352 15.78 -7.74 -3.72
C ALA A 352 15.23 -6.36 -4.17
N CYS A 353 14.90 -5.48 -3.22
CA CYS A 353 14.48 -4.11 -3.53
C CYS A 353 15.62 -3.29 -4.17
N ARG A 354 16.84 -3.43 -3.65
CA ARG A 354 18.04 -2.74 -4.18
C ARG A 354 18.39 -3.22 -5.58
N ASP A 355 18.27 -4.51 -5.85
CA ASP A 355 18.58 -5.07 -7.16
C ASP A 355 17.57 -4.59 -8.22
N LEU A 356 16.29 -4.49 -7.86
CA LEU A 356 15.28 -3.89 -8.73
C LEU A 356 15.59 -2.41 -9.04
N SER A 357 16.04 -1.67 -8.02
CA SER A 357 16.46 -0.27 -8.14
C SER A 357 17.65 -0.10 -9.11
N LYS A 358 18.69 -0.93 -8.96
CA LYS A 358 19.86 -0.94 -9.84
C LYS A 358 19.49 -1.27 -11.28
N LEU A 359 18.69 -2.31 -11.48
CA LEU A 359 18.25 -2.77 -12.80
C LEU A 359 17.50 -1.67 -13.55
N LYS A 360 16.61 -0.95 -12.85
CA LYS A 360 15.87 0.18 -13.42
C LYS A 360 16.76 1.38 -13.73
N SER A 361 17.68 1.70 -12.84
CA SER A 361 18.65 2.77 -13.07
C SER A 361 19.50 2.50 -14.30
N ALA A 362 19.97 1.26 -14.49
CA ALA A 362 20.70 0.83 -15.67
C ALA A 362 19.86 0.92 -16.96
N ALA A 363 18.61 0.44 -16.92
CA ALA A 363 17.70 0.53 -18.07
C ALA A 363 17.41 1.99 -18.48
N ASN A 364 17.20 2.87 -17.51
CA ASN A 364 16.98 4.31 -17.76
C ASN A 364 18.22 4.98 -18.34
N ALA A 365 19.43 4.66 -17.84
CA ALA A 365 20.68 5.16 -18.37
C ALA A 365 20.91 4.72 -19.82
N ALA A 366 20.68 3.43 -20.14
CA ALA A 366 20.78 2.92 -21.50
C ALA A 366 19.79 3.60 -22.45
N ARG A 367 18.55 3.83 -22.01
CA ARG A 367 17.53 4.54 -22.80
C ARG A 367 17.90 5.99 -23.08
N ARG A 368 18.52 6.68 -22.12
CA ARG A 368 19.03 8.06 -22.30
C ARG A 368 20.20 8.10 -23.30
N ALA A 369 21.11 7.13 -23.24
CA ALA A 369 22.25 7.04 -24.16
C ALA A 369 21.84 6.71 -25.61
N ALA A 370 20.70 6.02 -25.80
CA ALA A 370 20.18 5.64 -27.12
C ALA A 370 19.37 6.74 -27.83
N LEU A 371 19.05 7.85 -27.16
CA LEU A 371 18.38 8.99 -27.80
C LEU A 371 19.43 9.80 -28.57
N PRO A 372 19.24 10.06 -29.88
CA PRO A 372 20.16 10.91 -30.62
C PRO A 372 20.20 12.29 -29.96
N SER A 373 21.40 12.79 -29.68
CA SER A 373 21.61 14.16 -29.21
C SER A 373 21.02 15.11 -30.25
N SER A 374 19.89 15.71 -29.91
CA SER A 374 19.19 16.71 -30.73
C SER A 374 19.94 18.02 -30.80
#